data_AF-A0A8C9EW29-F1
#
_entry.id   AF-A0A8C9EW29-F1
#
_cell.length_a   1.000
_cell.length_b   1.000
_cell.length_c   1.000
_cell.angle_alpha   90.00
_cell.angle_beta   90.00
_cell.angle_gamma   90.00
#
_symmetry.space_group_name_H-M   'P 1'
#
loop_
_entity.id
_entity.type
_entity.pdbx_description
1 polymer ?
#
loop_
_entity_poly.entity_id
_entity_poly.type
_entity_poly.pdbx_seq_one_letter_code
_entity_poly.pdbx_strand_id
1 'polypeptide(L)'
;VSWALQLSAANCCAVSLVTWAAFKVVDVLALPIFKQEEPQLSPENEAKLPPFQYVLCTATSPAVKLHEETLTYLNQGQSYEIRLLENRKLGEFQDLNTKYVKSIIRVVFHDRRLQYTEHQQLEGWRWSRPGDRILDIDIPLSVGILDPRASPTQLNTVEFLWDPSKRASAFIQVHCISTEFTPRKHGGEKGVPFRVQIDTFKQNENGEYTEHLHSASCQIKVFKQYKTVQILRNIEDTVLSHFESTYYTDDFQDMSTVFECL
;
A
#
# COMPACT_ATOMS: atom_id res chain seq x y z
N VAL A 1 -32.25 -19.68 -4.91
CA VAL A 1 -30.89 -19.66 -4.32
C VAL A 1 -30.64 -18.22 -3.91
N SER A 2 -30.92 -17.95 -2.64
CA SER A 2 -30.98 -16.59 -2.05
C SER A 2 -29.57 -16.14 -1.68
N TRP A 3 -29.13 -14.98 -2.16
CA TRP A 3 -27.92 -14.32 -1.66
C TRP A 3 -28.37 -13.25 -0.66
N ALA A 4 -28.33 -13.59 0.62
CA ALA A 4 -28.48 -12.63 1.70
C ALA A 4 -27.14 -11.90 1.88
N LEU A 5 -27.09 -10.61 1.51
CA LEU A 5 -26.12 -9.68 2.05
C LEU A 5 -26.59 -9.34 3.46
N GLN A 6 -25.99 -10.01 4.43
CA GLN A 6 -26.22 -9.74 5.84
C GLN A 6 -25.32 -8.56 6.23
N LEU A 7 -25.89 -7.36 6.37
CA LEU A 7 -25.23 -6.28 7.10
C LEU A 7 -25.12 -6.73 8.57
N SER A 8 -23.92 -7.15 8.97
CA SER A 8 -23.55 -7.31 10.37
C SER A 8 -22.70 -6.11 10.77
N ALA A 9 -23.24 -5.27 11.64
CA ALA A 9 -22.44 -4.40 12.48
C ALA A 9 -21.57 -5.25 13.42
N ALA A 10 -20.39 -4.72 13.77
CA ALA A 10 -19.40 -5.26 14.73
C ALA A 10 -18.70 -6.56 14.28
N ASN A 11 -17.36 -6.70 14.27
CA ASN A 11 -16.33 -6.14 15.14
C ASN A 11 -14.96 -6.09 14.42
N CYS A 12 -14.08 -5.19 14.87
CA CYS A 12 -12.63 -5.17 14.61
C CYS A 12 -12.11 -4.66 13.25
N CYS A 13 -12.48 -3.44 12.86
CA CYS A 13 -11.62 -2.58 12.00
C CYS A 13 -11.85 -1.07 12.21
N ALA A 14 -12.59 -0.68 13.25
CA ALA A 14 -12.86 0.72 13.58
C ALA A 14 -11.81 1.35 14.51
N VAL A 15 -10.53 1.00 14.37
CA VAL A 15 -9.43 1.65 15.09
C VAL A 15 -8.37 2.10 14.10
N SER A 16 -8.70 3.17 13.36
CA SER A 16 -7.74 4.15 12.78
C SER A 16 -8.42 5.33 12.07
N LEU A 17 -9.76 5.41 12.05
CA LEU A 17 -10.48 6.51 11.37
C LEU A 17 -11.04 7.61 12.29
N VAL A 18 -10.69 7.66 13.58
CA VAL A 18 -11.33 8.60 14.54
C VAL A 18 -10.46 9.79 14.98
N THR A 19 -9.20 9.93 14.58
CA THR A 19 -8.35 11.00 15.15
C THR A 19 -8.13 12.25 14.29
N TRP A 20 -8.70 12.36 13.08
CA TRP A 20 -8.60 13.59 12.27
C TRP A 20 -9.89 14.38 12.09
N ALA A 21 -11.06 13.76 12.28
CA ALA A 21 -12.36 14.41 12.08
C ALA A 21 -12.94 15.12 13.31
N ALA A 22 -12.24 15.15 14.45
CA ALA A 22 -12.75 15.71 15.71
C ALA A 22 -12.46 17.22 15.93
N PHE A 23 -11.77 17.90 15.01
CA PHE A 23 -11.40 19.32 15.22
C PHE A 23 -12.35 20.36 14.60
N LYS A 24 -13.41 19.93 13.90
CA LYS A 24 -14.49 20.83 13.47
C LYS A 24 -15.81 20.09 13.48
N VAL A 25 -16.58 20.28 14.55
CA VAL A 25 -18.04 20.48 14.65
C VAL A 25 -18.35 20.30 16.14
N VAL A 26 -18.00 21.31 16.92
CA VAL A 26 -18.68 21.57 18.20
C VAL A 26 -19.86 22.46 17.84
N ASP A 27 -21.00 22.17 18.44
CA ASP A 27 -22.33 22.75 18.24
C ASP A 27 -23.09 22.22 17.02
N VAL A 28 -24.08 21.36 17.29
CA VAL A 28 -25.50 21.68 17.13
C VAL A 28 -26.33 20.40 17.43
N LEU A 29 -27.08 20.48 18.54
CA LEU A 29 -28.27 19.70 18.92
C LEU A 29 -28.07 18.33 19.61
N ALA A 30 -28.13 18.41 20.94
CA ALA A 30 -28.60 17.36 21.83
C ALA A 30 -30.10 17.08 21.62
N LEU A 31 -30.51 15.82 21.58
CA LEU A 31 -31.65 15.28 22.34
C LEU A 31 -31.52 13.74 22.47
N PRO A 32 -32.07 13.15 23.55
CA PRO A 32 -31.70 11.84 24.07
C PRO A 32 -32.67 10.74 23.60
N ILE A 33 -32.18 9.51 23.46
CA ILE A 33 -32.88 8.23 23.68
C ILE A 33 -31.99 7.17 23.04
N PHE A 34 -31.18 6.51 23.86
CA PHE A 34 -31.02 5.06 23.90
C PHE A 34 -30.10 4.78 25.09
N LYS A 35 -30.57 3.94 26.02
CA LYS A 35 -29.85 3.58 27.23
C LYS A 35 -28.48 3.01 26.85
N GLN A 36 -27.44 3.70 27.29
CA GLN A 36 -26.06 3.27 27.22
C GLN A 36 -25.85 2.19 28.29
N GLU A 37 -25.74 0.93 27.85
CA GLU A 37 -25.10 -0.10 28.66
C GLU A 37 -23.59 0.08 28.42
N GLU A 38 -22.90 0.67 29.40
CA GLU A 38 -21.45 0.87 29.36
C GLU A 38 -20.75 -0.49 29.22
N PRO A 39 -19.99 -0.74 28.14
CA PRO A 39 -19.00 -1.81 28.18
C PRO A 39 -17.91 -1.32 29.13
N GLN A 40 -17.76 -2.01 30.26
CA GLN A 40 -16.60 -1.90 31.15
C GLN A 40 -15.32 -2.13 30.32
N LEU A 41 -14.66 -1.05 29.91
CA LEU A 41 -13.39 -1.09 29.20
C LEU A 41 -12.29 -1.43 30.21
N SER A 42 -11.71 -2.63 30.08
CA SER A 42 -10.40 -2.92 30.66
C SER A 42 -9.34 -2.00 30.00
N PRO A 43 -8.40 -1.40 30.76
CA PRO A 43 -7.41 -0.47 30.22
C PRO A 43 -6.21 -1.17 29.55
N GLU A 44 -6.41 -2.33 28.93
CA GLU A 44 -5.33 -3.13 28.32
C GLU A 44 -5.70 -3.54 26.89
N ASN A 45 -5.57 -2.59 25.96
CA ASN A 45 -5.31 -2.83 24.52
C ASN A 45 -5.21 -1.48 23.79
N GLU A 46 -4.22 -0.65 24.14
CA GLU A 46 -3.68 0.28 23.13
C GLU A 46 -3.05 -0.61 22.05
N ALA A 47 -3.74 -0.79 20.92
CA ALA A 47 -3.18 -1.49 19.77
C ALA A 47 -1.90 -0.75 19.36
N LYS A 48 -0.74 -1.26 19.80
CA LYS A 48 0.56 -0.66 19.55
C LYS A 48 0.74 -0.63 18.03
N LEU A 49 0.76 0.58 17.45
CA LEU A 49 0.96 0.77 16.01
C LEU A 49 2.25 0.04 15.58
N PRO A 50 2.30 -0.54 14.37
CA PRO A 50 3.50 -1.18 13.89
C PRO A 50 4.64 -0.15 13.86
N PRO A 51 5.88 -0.58 14.14
CA PRO A 51 7.01 0.32 14.33
C PRO A 51 7.27 1.19 13.10
N PHE A 52 7.08 0.62 11.91
CA PHE A 52 7.16 1.32 10.64
C PHE A 52 5.81 1.25 9.93
N GLN A 53 5.48 2.30 9.19
CA GLN A 53 4.31 2.37 8.33
C GLN A 53 4.72 2.95 6.98
N TYR A 54 4.16 2.41 5.91
CA TYR A 54 4.38 2.89 4.56
C TYR A 54 3.05 3.23 3.91
N VAL A 55 3.00 4.33 3.17
CA VAL A 55 1.77 4.80 2.51
C VAL A 55 2.05 5.10 1.06
N LEU A 56 1.44 4.34 0.16
CA LEU A 56 1.40 4.63 -1.27
C LEU A 56 0.34 5.71 -1.53
N CYS A 57 0.80 6.90 -1.89
CA CYS A 57 -0.04 8.10 -2.02
C CYS A 57 -0.66 8.18 -3.42
N THR A 58 -1.59 7.26 -3.68
CA THR A 58 -2.40 7.23 -4.91
C THR A 58 -3.79 6.69 -4.59
N ALA A 59 -4.75 7.07 -5.42
CA ALA A 59 -6.12 6.59 -5.29
C ALA A 59 -6.21 5.06 -5.40
N THR A 60 -6.91 4.46 -4.44
CA THR A 60 -7.15 3.02 -4.35
C THR A 60 -8.59 2.65 -4.70
N SER A 61 -8.87 1.37 -4.94
CA SER A 61 -10.23 0.91 -5.27
C SER A 61 -11.20 1.24 -4.12
N PRO A 62 -12.31 1.96 -4.37
CA PRO A 62 -13.27 2.34 -3.32
C PRO A 62 -14.13 1.17 -2.83
N ALA A 63 -14.24 0.11 -3.65
CA ALA A 63 -14.95 -1.10 -3.30
C ALA A 63 -14.01 -2.30 -3.30
N VAL A 64 -14.08 -3.08 -2.22
CA VAL A 64 -13.33 -4.30 -2.01
C VAL A 64 -14.32 -5.40 -1.62
N LYS A 65 -14.16 -6.59 -2.20
CA LYS A 65 -14.98 -7.73 -1.80
C LYS A 65 -14.61 -8.15 -0.39
N LEU A 66 -15.61 -8.59 0.38
CA LEU A 66 -15.37 -9.12 1.72
C LEU A 66 -14.33 -10.27 1.64
N HIS A 67 -13.27 -10.19 2.45
CA HIS A 67 -12.10 -11.09 2.49
C HIS A 67 -11.07 -10.95 1.35
N GLU A 68 -11.19 -9.94 0.47
CA GLU A 68 -10.12 -9.57 -0.45
C GLU A 68 -9.37 -8.34 0.09
N GLU A 69 -8.09 -8.21 -0.24
CA GLU A 69 -7.31 -7.01 0.08
C GLU A 69 -7.62 -5.89 -0.92
N THR A 70 -7.45 -4.64 -0.49
CA THR A 70 -7.66 -3.47 -1.36
C THR A 70 -6.64 -3.46 -2.50
N LEU A 71 -7.12 -3.24 -3.72
CA LEU A 71 -6.29 -3.19 -4.92
C LEU A 71 -6.06 -1.75 -5.37
N THR A 72 -4.80 -1.40 -5.59
CA THR A 72 -4.39 -0.05 -6.01
C THR A 72 -4.01 -0.02 -7.48
N TYR A 73 -4.44 0.99 -8.22
CA TYR A 73 -4.25 1.05 -9.67
C TYR A 73 -3.13 2.01 -10.06
N LEU A 74 -2.10 1.49 -10.73
CA LEU A 74 -0.97 2.29 -11.19
C LEU A 74 -0.93 2.35 -12.71
N ASN A 75 -0.45 3.47 -13.23
CA ASN A 75 -0.10 3.64 -14.64
C ASN A 75 1.39 3.30 -14.83
N GLN A 76 1.67 2.60 -15.92
CA GLN A 76 3.01 2.20 -16.33
C GLN A 76 3.95 3.40 -16.46
N GLY A 77 5.09 3.35 -15.76
CA GLY A 77 6.14 4.37 -15.81
C GLY A 77 5.76 5.73 -15.22
N GLN A 78 4.60 5.84 -14.55
CA GLN A 78 4.27 7.03 -13.78
C GLN A 78 4.90 6.93 -12.37
N SER A 79 5.40 8.07 -11.86
CA SER A 79 5.98 8.15 -10.52
C SER A 79 4.88 8.22 -9.46
N TYR A 80 4.97 7.38 -8.44
CA TYR A 80 4.06 7.34 -7.30
C TYR A 80 4.83 7.47 -6.00
N GLU A 81 4.38 8.36 -5.10
CA GLU A 81 5.01 8.57 -3.80
C GLU A 81 4.69 7.43 -2.84
N ILE A 82 5.72 6.87 -2.21
CA ILE A 82 5.62 6.05 -1.00
C ILE A 82 6.21 6.87 0.15
N ARG A 83 5.36 7.25 1.11
CA ARG A 83 5.79 7.88 2.36
C ARG A 83 6.27 6.80 3.33
N LEU A 84 7.43 7.04 3.94
CA LEU A 84 8.00 6.17 4.97
C LEU A 84 7.84 6.84 6.33
N LEU A 85 7.20 6.15 7.26
CA LEU A 85 6.83 6.65 8.58
C LEU A 85 7.34 5.70 9.66
N GLU A 86 7.74 6.27 10.79
CA GLU A 86 8.02 5.55 12.03
C GLU A 86 6.99 5.97 13.08
N ASN A 87 6.34 5.00 13.72
CA ASN A 87 5.26 5.23 14.68
C ASN A 87 5.68 5.01 16.15
N ARG A 88 6.95 4.69 16.42
CA ARG A 88 7.44 4.48 17.79
C ARG A 88 7.42 5.80 18.57
N LYS A 89 7.04 5.73 19.84
CA LYS A 89 7.07 6.91 20.74
C LYS A 89 8.51 7.41 20.86
N LEU A 90 8.68 8.74 20.87
CA LEU A 90 9.97 9.43 21.03
C LEU A 90 10.68 8.92 22.31
N GLY A 91 11.66 8.03 22.17
CA GLY A 91 12.35 7.40 23.30
C GLY A 91 12.59 5.89 23.17
N GLU A 92 11.75 5.14 22.46
CA GLU A 92 11.99 3.70 22.16
C GLU A 92 13.03 3.50 21.03
N PHE A 93 13.55 4.59 20.46
CA PHE A 93 14.56 4.59 19.40
C PHE A 93 15.99 4.47 19.94
N GLN A 94 16.20 4.51 21.27
CA GLN A 94 17.55 4.43 21.85
C GLN A 94 18.26 3.10 21.55
N ASP A 95 17.54 2.07 21.10
CA ASP A 95 18.10 0.78 20.66
C ASP A 95 18.62 0.78 19.22
N LEU A 96 18.28 1.80 18.41
CA LEU A 96 18.84 2.00 17.08
C LEU A 96 20.09 2.86 17.20
N ASN A 97 21.21 2.22 17.52
CA ASN A 97 22.54 2.88 17.55
C ASN A 97 22.95 3.47 16.18
N THR A 98 22.15 3.23 15.13
CA THR A 98 22.40 3.66 13.76
C THR A 98 21.39 4.71 13.32
N LYS A 99 21.90 5.86 12.87
CA LYS A 99 21.11 7.00 12.38
C LYS A 99 20.20 6.68 11.18
N TYR A 100 20.55 5.68 10.38
CA TYR A 100 19.84 5.34 9.14
C TYR A 100 19.42 3.88 9.15
N VAL A 101 18.29 3.60 8.51
CA VAL A 101 17.83 2.24 8.17
C VAL A 101 17.87 2.05 6.65
N LYS A 102 17.96 0.81 6.20
CA LYS A 102 17.88 0.45 4.78
C LYS A 102 16.50 -0.12 4.47
N SER A 103 15.84 0.41 3.46
CA SER A 103 14.63 -0.20 2.91
C SER A 103 14.89 -0.80 1.54
N ILE A 104 14.36 -1.99 1.30
CA ILE A 104 14.38 -2.68 0.02
C ILE A 104 12.94 -2.80 -0.47
N ILE A 105 12.64 -2.21 -1.62
CA ILE A 105 11.34 -2.28 -2.27
C ILE A 105 11.40 -3.29 -3.40
N ARG A 106 10.42 -4.21 -3.46
CA ARG A 106 10.27 -5.20 -4.52
C ARG A 106 8.87 -5.21 -5.12
N VAL A 107 8.78 -5.35 -6.43
CA VAL A 107 7.54 -5.73 -7.12
C VAL A 107 7.56 -7.24 -7.33
N VAL A 108 6.63 -7.95 -6.69
CA VAL A 108 6.53 -9.41 -6.73
C VAL A 108 5.14 -9.86 -7.17
N PHE A 109 4.99 -11.10 -7.62
CA PHE A 109 3.67 -11.62 -7.98
C PHE A 109 2.80 -11.85 -6.74
N HIS A 110 1.53 -11.46 -6.79
CA HIS A 110 0.56 -11.87 -5.77
C HIS A 110 0.09 -13.32 -5.98
N ASP A 111 -0.03 -13.75 -7.24
CA ASP A 111 -0.44 -15.12 -7.60
C ASP A 111 0.65 -16.14 -7.23
N ARG A 112 0.29 -17.11 -6.38
CA ARG A 112 1.18 -18.15 -5.87
C ARG A 112 1.84 -18.98 -6.98
N ARG A 113 1.15 -19.27 -8.09
CA ARG A 113 1.71 -20.05 -9.21
C ARG A 113 2.81 -19.25 -9.91
N LEU A 114 2.62 -17.94 -10.05
CA LEU A 114 3.61 -17.07 -10.68
C LEU A 114 4.79 -16.79 -9.76
N GLN A 115 4.61 -16.81 -8.44
CA GLN A 115 5.73 -16.77 -7.48
C GLN A 115 6.69 -17.97 -7.68
N TYR A 116 6.17 -19.20 -7.86
CA TYR A 116 7.02 -20.38 -8.12
C TYR A 116 7.81 -20.30 -9.44
N THR A 117 7.34 -19.51 -10.40
CA THR A 117 7.96 -19.34 -11.72
C THR A 117 8.50 -17.92 -11.91
N GLU A 118 8.68 -17.15 -10.84
CA GLU A 118 8.97 -15.71 -10.88
C GLU A 118 10.22 -15.43 -11.70
N HIS A 119 11.29 -16.18 -11.45
CA HIS A 119 12.54 -16.04 -12.20
C HIS A 119 12.32 -16.14 -13.73
N GLN A 120 11.57 -17.15 -14.18
CA GLN A 120 11.25 -17.33 -15.61
C GLN A 120 10.39 -16.19 -16.16
N GLN A 121 9.42 -15.69 -15.38
CA GLN A 121 8.58 -14.56 -15.78
C GLN A 121 9.40 -13.27 -15.94
N LEU A 122 10.27 -12.98 -14.97
CA LEU A 122 11.13 -11.79 -14.99
C LEU A 122 12.18 -11.87 -16.11
N GLU A 123 12.75 -13.05 -16.37
CA GLU A 123 13.64 -13.26 -17.50
C GLU A 123 12.93 -13.09 -18.84
N GLY A 124 11.74 -13.69 -19.00
CA GLY A 124 10.92 -13.51 -20.21
C GLY A 124 10.61 -12.03 -20.47
N TRP A 125 10.31 -11.28 -19.41
CA TRP A 125 10.10 -9.84 -19.48
C TRP A 125 11.38 -9.09 -19.93
N ARG A 126 12.52 -9.38 -19.30
CA ARG A 126 13.84 -8.82 -19.64
C ARG A 126 14.19 -9.02 -21.11
N TRP A 127 13.98 -10.21 -21.64
CA TRP A 127 14.26 -10.52 -23.05
C TRP A 127 13.38 -9.73 -24.01
N SER A 128 12.13 -9.46 -23.63
CA SER A 128 11.22 -8.64 -24.44
C SER A 128 11.52 -7.15 -24.39
N ARG A 129 12.29 -6.70 -23.39
CA ARG A 129 12.60 -5.29 -23.10
C ARG A 129 14.06 -5.14 -22.62
N PRO A 130 15.04 -5.33 -23.52
CA PRO A 130 16.45 -5.26 -23.14
C PRO A 130 16.81 -3.86 -22.64
N GLY A 131 17.39 -3.79 -21.43
CA GLY A 131 17.82 -2.54 -20.80
C GLY A 131 16.78 -1.90 -19.88
N ASP A 132 15.50 -2.27 -20.00
CA ASP A 132 14.46 -1.76 -19.10
C ASP A 132 14.51 -2.47 -17.74
N ARG A 133 14.02 -1.77 -16.71
CA ARG A 133 13.81 -2.30 -15.36
C ARG A 133 12.32 -2.38 -15.06
N ILE A 134 11.93 -3.30 -14.18
CA ILE A 134 10.53 -3.42 -13.74
C ILE A 134 10.21 -2.34 -12.72
N LEU A 135 11.14 -2.07 -11.81
CA LEU A 135 11.00 -1.11 -10.73
C LEU A 135 12.20 -0.15 -10.74
N ASP A 136 11.90 1.14 -10.67
CA ASP A 136 12.91 2.20 -10.54
C ASP A 136 12.48 3.27 -9.51
N ILE A 137 13.44 4.10 -9.09
CA ILE A 137 13.22 5.25 -8.21
C ILE A 137 13.38 6.53 -9.02
N ASP A 138 12.37 7.40 -8.96
CA ASP A 138 12.45 8.77 -9.43
C ASP A 138 13.20 9.61 -8.39
N ILE A 139 14.53 9.62 -8.49
CA ILE A 139 15.43 10.28 -7.54
C ILE A 139 15.12 11.78 -7.42
N PRO A 140 14.93 12.56 -8.52
CA PRO A 140 14.61 13.98 -8.43
C PRO A 140 13.34 14.32 -7.64
N LEU A 141 12.34 13.44 -7.64
CA LEU A 141 11.10 13.64 -6.87
C LEU A 141 11.19 13.14 -5.43
N SER A 142 12.12 12.23 -5.16
CA SER A 142 12.27 11.61 -3.84
C SER A 142 12.86 12.57 -2.80
N VAL A 143 12.44 12.41 -1.55
CA VAL A 143 12.81 13.31 -0.44
C VAL A 143 13.34 12.48 0.72
N GLY A 144 14.51 12.85 1.26
CA GLY A 144 15.05 12.24 2.48
C GLY A 144 15.62 10.81 2.33
N ILE A 145 15.65 10.27 1.11
CA ILE A 145 16.34 9.02 0.79
C ILE A 145 17.81 9.30 0.45
N LEU A 146 18.67 8.33 0.75
CA LEU A 146 20.12 8.38 0.53
C LEU A 146 20.57 7.10 -0.17
N ASP A 147 21.65 7.21 -0.96
CA ASP A 147 22.27 6.11 -1.69
C ASP A 147 21.26 5.17 -2.39
N PRO A 148 20.35 5.69 -3.25
CA PRO A 148 19.43 4.84 -4.00
C PRO A 148 20.21 3.92 -4.93
N ARG A 149 19.91 2.62 -4.88
CA ARG A 149 20.56 1.58 -5.69
C ARG A 149 19.53 0.71 -6.37
N ALA A 150 19.85 0.36 -7.61
CA ALA A 150 19.04 -0.51 -8.44
C ALA A 150 19.97 -1.49 -9.16
N SER A 151 20.11 -2.72 -8.62
CA SER A 151 21.04 -3.71 -9.16
C SER A 151 20.59 -4.16 -10.57
N PRO A 152 21.48 -4.16 -11.60
CA PRO A 152 21.13 -4.59 -12.94
C PRO A 152 20.60 -6.03 -13.03
N THR A 153 20.97 -6.89 -12.08
CA THR A 153 20.54 -8.30 -12.05
C THR A 153 19.15 -8.49 -11.44
N GLN A 154 18.71 -7.57 -10.59
CA GLN A 154 17.44 -7.60 -9.87
C GLN A 154 16.51 -6.51 -10.40
N LEU A 155 15.85 -6.77 -11.53
CA LEU A 155 15.05 -5.77 -12.26
C LEU A 155 13.84 -5.22 -11.50
N ASN A 156 13.32 -6.00 -10.55
CA ASN A 156 12.12 -5.71 -9.78
C ASN A 156 12.42 -5.22 -8.37
N THR A 157 13.68 -4.88 -8.07
CA THR A 157 14.14 -4.49 -6.74
C THR A 157 14.90 -3.17 -6.78
N VAL A 158 14.66 -2.32 -5.78
CA VAL A 158 15.43 -1.10 -5.49
C VAL A 158 15.68 -1.00 -4.00
N GLU A 159 16.77 -0.36 -3.59
CA GLU A 159 17.11 -0.16 -2.18
C GLU A 159 17.63 1.26 -1.93
N PHE A 160 17.45 1.76 -0.72
CA PHE A 160 17.95 3.07 -0.30
C PHE A 160 18.03 3.14 1.23
N LEU A 161 18.79 4.11 1.72
CA LEU A 161 18.86 4.47 3.14
C LEU A 161 17.93 5.66 3.44
N TRP A 162 17.40 5.73 4.65
CA TRP A 162 16.65 6.89 5.11
C TRP A 162 16.75 7.04 6.64
N ASP A 163 16.46 8.24 7.13
CA ASP A 163 16.51 8.60 8.55
C ASP A 163 15.09 8.56 9.13
N PRO A 164 14.76 7.59 10.02
CA PRO A 164 13.42 7.47 10.60
C PRO A 164 12.95 8.70 11.39
N SER A 165 13.90 9.51 11.89
CA SER A 165 13.59 10.73 12.63
C SER A 165 13.19 11.92 11.73
N LYS A 166 13.25 11.74 10.41
CA LYS A 166 12.98 12.79 9.42
C LYS A 166 11.90 12.33 8.44
N ARG A 167 11.29 13.31 7.76
CA ARG A 167 10.40 13.03 6.64
C ARG A 167 11.19 12.36 5.52
N ALA A 168 10.72 11.18 5.09
CA ALA A 168 11.25 10.47 3.93
C ALA A 168 10.11 9.99 3.01
N SER A 169 10.32 10.14 1.70
CA SER A 169 9.42 9.71 0.64
C SER A 169 10.24 9.19 -0.54
N ALA A 170 9.93 7.99 -1.02
CA ALA A 170 10.50 7.43 -2.25
C ALA A 170 9.45 7.47 -3.36
N PHE A 171 9.79 8.06 -4.51
CA PHE A 171 8.93 8.01 -5.68
C PHE A 171 9.33 6.82 -6.54
N ILE A 172 8.41 5.88 -6.76
CA ILE A 172 8.67 4.67 -7.53
C ILE A 172 7.99 4.71 -8.89
N GLN A 173 8.60 4.05 -9.87
CA GLN A 173 8.03 3.80 -11.19
C GLN A 173 7.97 2.30 -11.45
N VAL A 174 6.80 1.80 -11.85
CA VAL A 174 6.60 0.41 -12.24
C VAL A 174 6.39 0.33 -13.74
N HIS A 175 7.27 -0.37 -14.46
CA HIS A 175 7.29 -0.39 -15.92
C HIS A 175 6.67 -1.64 -16.55
N CYS A 176 6.40 -2.71 -15.78
CA CYS A 176 5.65 -3.85 -16.29
C CYS A 176 4.14 -3.64 -16.12
N ILE A 177 3.31 -4.07 -17.09
CA ILE A 177 1.84 -4.07 -16.92
C ILE A 177 1.32 -5.47 -16.57
N SER A 178 0.23 -5.51 -15.81
CA SER A 178 -0.35 -6.75 -15.28
C SER A 178 -0.78 -7.77 -16.33
N THR A 179 -1.05 -7.35 -17.58
CA THR A 179 -1.42 -8.24 -18.68
C THR A 179 -0.23 -8.80 -19.46
N GLU A 180 1.01 -8.39 -19.15
CA GLU A 180 2.20 -8.96 -19.80
C GLU A 180 2.52 -10.37 -19.31
N PHE A 181 2.04 -10.72 -18.12
CA PHE A 181 2.28 -12.01 -17.46
C PHE A 181 1.08 -12.95 -17.56
N THR A 182 0.14 -12.69 -18.47
CA THR A 182 -0.99 -13.58 -18.75
C THR A 182 -0.68 -14.49 -19.94
N PRO A 183 -1.12 -15.77 -19.92
CA PRO A 183 -0.84 -16.73 -20.99
C PRO A 183 -1.38 -16.29 -22.37
N ARG A 184 -2.53 -15.61 -22.42
CA ARG A 184 -3.10 -15.12 -23.68
C ARG A 184 -2.83 -13.63 -23.83
N LYS A 185 -2.02 -13.30 -24.83
CA LYS A 185 -1.74 -11.91 -25.25
C LYS A 185 -2.89 -11.28 -26.06
N HIS A 186 -3.85 -12.08 -26.52
CA HIS A 186 -5.03 -11.62 -27.23
C HIS A 186 -6.11 -11.26 -26.21
N GLY A 187 -6.61 -10.02 -26.28
CA GLY A 187 -7.35 -9.34 -25.22
C GLY A 187 -8.53 -10.12 -24.62
N GLY A 188 -8.80 -9.84 -23.34
CA GLY A 188 -9.93 -10.40 -22.58
C GLY A 188 -9.52 -11.03 -21.24
N GLU A 189 -8.25 -11.37 -21.05
CA GLU A 189 -7.78 -11.93 -19.77
C GLU A 189 -7.58 -10.84 -18.70
N LYS A 190 -8.05 -11.14 -17.48
CA LYS A 190 -7.82 -10.31 -16.30
C LYS A 190 -6.32 -10.30 -15.99
N GLY A 191 -5.68 -9.14 -16.11
CA GLY A 191 -4.26 -8.99 -15.74
C GLY A 191 -3.97 -9.43 -14.30
N VAL A 192 -2.77 -9.96 -14.10
CA VAL A 192 -2.27 -10.51 -12.83
C VAL A 192 -1.95 -9.37 -11.83
N PRO A 193 -2.42 -9.44 -10.58
CA PRO A 193 -2.03 -8.49 -9.54
C PRO A 193 -0.59 -8.71 -9.06
N PHE A 194 0.08 -7.63 -8.67
CA PHE A 194 1.38 -7.66 -8.02
C PHE A 194 1.26 -7.23 -6.56
N ARG A 195 2.31 -7.48 -5.78
CA ARG A 195 2.54 -6.82 -4.50
C ARG A 195 3.75 -5.91 -4.62
N VAL A 196 3.63 -4.69 -4.08
CA VAL A 196 4.81 -3.92 -3.70
C VAL A 196 5.14 -4.33 -2.27
N GLN A 197 6.31 -4.93 -2.06
CA GLN A 197 6.80 -5.34 -0.75
C GLN A 197 7.94 -4.41 -0.33
N ILE A 198 7.95 -4.01 0.95
CA ILE A 198 9.00 -3.21 1.56
C ILE A 198 9.52 -3.94 2.78
N ASP A 199 10.81 -4.24 2.77
CA ASP A 199 11.53 -4.78 3.92
C ASP A 199 12.52 -3.74 4.44
N THR A 200 12.52 -3.48 5.73
CA THR A 200 13.41 -2.51 6.39
C THR A 200 14.37 -3.21 7.34
N PHE A 201 15.65 -2.81 7.29
CA PHE A 201 16.76 -3.40 8.02
C PHE A 201 17.58 -2.33 8.73
N LYS A 202 18.14 -2.65 9.90
CA LYS A 202 19.18 -1.85 10.56
C LYS A 202 20.56 -2.47 10.33
N GLN A 203 21.62 -1.72 10.66
CA GLN A 203 22.97 -2.28 10.64
C GLN A 203 23.15 -3.29 11.79
N ASN A 204 23.86 -4.37 11.48
CA ASN A 204 24.40 -5.29 12.46
C ASN A 204 25.70 -4.72 13.08
N GLU A 205 26.31 -5.46 14.00
CA GLU A 205 27.58 -5.08 14.66
C GLU A 205 28.75 -4.88 13.67
N ASN A 206 28.68 -5.50 12.50
CA ASN A 206 29.69 -5.38 11.43
C ASN A 206 29.44 -4.17 10.50
N GLY A 207 28.40 -3.38 10.75
CA GLY A 207 28.00 -2.23 9.92
C GLY A 207 27.20 -2.60 8.67
N GLU A 208 26.81 -3.86 8.50
CA GLU A 208 26.02 -4.31 7.35
C GLU A 208 24.51 -4.29 7.65
N TYR A 209 23.71 -3.82 6.70
CA TYR A 209 22.25 -3.77 6.84
C TYR A 209 21.60 -5.14 6.59
N THR A 210 21.75 -6.05 7.56
CA THR A 210 21.21 -7.43 7.50
C THR A 210 20.20 -7.74 8.60
N GLU A 211 20.13 -6.95 9.66
CA GLU A 211 19.19 -7.21 10.76
C GLU A 211 17.81 -6.66 10.39
N HIS A 212 16.86 -7.56 10.19
CA HIS A 212 15.49 -7.24 9.78
C HIS A 212 14.71 -6.55 10.90
N LEU A 213 13.93 -5.53 10.53
CA LEU A 213 13.09 -4.76 11.45
C LEU A 213 11.60 -4.90 11.15
N HIS A 214 11.22 -4.84 9.88
CA HIS A 214 9.82 -4.78 9.49
C HIS A 214 9.62 -5.15 8.02
N SER A 215 8.52 -5.83 7.72
CA SER A 215 8.05 -6.12 6.37
C SER A 215 6.60 -5.70 6.21
N ALA A 216 6.26 -5.14 5.06
CA ALA A 216 4.88 -4.81 4.71
C ALA A 216 4.67 -4.88 3.20
N SER A 217 3.42 -5.04 2.76
CA SER A 217 3.07 -5.00 1.34
C SER A 217 1.74 -4.33 1.05
N CYS A 218 1.52 -3.94 -0.20
CA CYS A 218 0.20 -3.61 -0.72
C CYS A 218 -0.01 -4.23 -2.09
N GLN A 219 -1.26 -4.52 -2.45
CA GLN A 219 -1.58 -5.03 -3.78
C GLN A 219 -1.73 -3.90 -4.79
N ILE A 220 -1.11 -4.09 -5.94
CA ILE A 220 -1.20 -3.18 -7.07
C ILE A 220 -1.61 -3.91 -8.34
N LYS A 221 -2.22 -3.17 -9.26
CA LYS A 221 -2.42 -3.60 -10.64
C LYS A 221 -2.00 -2.49 -11.58
N VAL A 222 -1.09 -2.82 -12.49
CA VAL A 222 -0.44 -1.85 -13.37
C VAL A 222 -1.05 -1.92 -14.75
N PHE A 223 -1.47 -0.77 -15.26
CA PHE A 223 -2.06 -0.61 -16.58
C PHE A 223 -1.16 0.23 -17.47
N LYS A 224 -1.31 0.06 -18.78
CA LYS A 224 -0.73 1.01 -19.74
C LYS A 224 -1.25 2.42 -19.43
N GLN A 225 -0.41 3.44 -19.66
CA GLN A 225 -0.67 4.84 -19.31
C GLN A 225 -2.10 5.32 -19.60
N TYR A 226 -2.58 6.24 -18.75
CA TYR A 226 -3.90 6.91 -18.81
C TYR A 226 -5.12 6.04 -18.52
N LYS A 227 -4.95 4.83 -17.96
CA LYS A 227 -6.07 3.95 -17.64
C LYS A 227 -6.58 4.06 -16.21
N THR A 228 -5.73 4.44 -15.24
CA THR A 228 -6.11 4.47 -13.82
C THR A 228 -7.36 5.32 -13.54
N VAL A 229 -7.41 6.55 -14.04
CA VAL A 229 -8.53 7.47 -13.80
C VAL A 229 -9.83 6.91 -14.37
N GLN A 230 -9.79 6.33 -15.58
CA GLN A 230 -10.97 5.72 -16.20
C GLN A 230 -11.45 4.50 -15.40
N ILE A 231 -10.52 3.69 -14.87
CA ILE A 231 -10.86 2.51 -14.07
C ILE A 231 -11.55 2.92 -12.78
N LEU A 232 -11.02 3.90 -12.06
CA LEU A 232 -11.60 4.39 -10.81
C LEU A 232 -13.01 4.94 -11.06
N ARG A 233 -13.19 5.78 -12.07
CA ARG A 233 -14.52 6.29 -12.46
C ARG A 233 -15.50 5.17 -12.80
N ASN A 234 -15.08 4.17 -13.58
CA ASN A 234 -15.97 3.05 -13.91
C ASN A 234 -16.37 2.23 -12.67
N ILE A 235 -15.47 2.08 -11.69
CA ILE A 235 -15.77 1.41 -10.43
C ILE A 235 -16.74 2.26 -9.62
N GLU A 236 -16.50 3.56 -9.51
CA GLU A 236 -17.41 4.51 -8.86
C GLU A 236 -18.81 4.44 -9.49
N ASP A 237 -18.93 4.56 -10.81
CA ASP A 237 -20.20 4.46 -11.54
C ASP A 237 -20.88 3.10 -11.32
N THR A 238 -20.12 2.01 -11.25
CA THR A 238 -20.64 0.67 -10.95
C THR A 238 -21.17 0.60 -9.52
N VAL A 239 -20.42 1.14 -8.55
CA VAL A 239 -20.83 1.16 -7.14
C VAL A 239 -22.08 2.02 -6.95
N LEU A 240 -22.09 3.21 -7.56
CA LEU A 240 -23.22 4.15 -7.51
C LEU A 240 -24.46 3.58 -8.20
N SER A 241 -24.32 2.92 -9.37
CA SER A 241 -25.47 2.27 -10.04
C SER A 241 -26.03 1.07 -9.28
N HIS A 242 -25.24 0.43 -8.40
CA HIS A 242 -25.74 -0.61 -7.49
C HIS A 242 -26.36 -0.01 -6.21
N PHE A 243 -26.19 1.29 -5.95
CA PHE A 243 -26.69 2.02 -4.78
C PHE A 243 -27.56 3.22 -5.20
N GLU A 244 -28.68 2.97 -5.89
CA GLU A 244 -29.82 3.88 -5.81
C GLU A 244 -30.57 3.64 -4.49
N SER A 245 -30.03 4.15 -3.39
CA SER A 245 -30.76 4.65 -2.20
C SER A 245 -29.79 4.78 -1.02
N THR A 246 -29.87 5.96 -0.39
CA THR A 246 -29.44 6.29 0.98
C THR A 246 -27.94 6.50 1.30
N TYR A 247 -27.62 7.79 1.42
CA TYR A 247 -26.58 8.48 2.21
C TYR A 247 -25.22 8.86 1.59
N TYR A 248 -24.96 10.18 1.71
CA TYR A 248 -23.73 10.96 1.69
C TYR A 248 -22.59 10.55 0.75
N THR A 249 -22.43 11.35 -0.31
CA THR A 249 -21.18 11.57 -1.01
C THR A 249 -20.23 12.35 -0.10
N ASP A 250 -19.32 11.65 0.60
CA ASP A 250 -18.10 12.30 1.09
C ASP A 250 -17.10 12.39 -0.06
N ASP A 251 -16.41 13.53 -0.16
CA ASP A 251 -15.40 13.80 -1.18
C ASP A 251 -14.29 12.73 -1.12
N PHE A 252 -14.21 11.86 -2.14
CA PHE A 252 -13.30 10.71 -2.25
C PHE A 252 -11.81 11.07 -2.47
N GLN A 253 -11.38 12.26 -2.05
CA GLN A 253 -10.11 12.85 -2.47
C GLN A 253 -8.86 12.37 -1.70
N ASP A 254 -9.01 11.52 -0.66
CA ASP A 254 -7.90 11.09 0.22
C ASP A 254 -7.73 9.56 0.36
N MET A 255 -8.13 8.78 -0.64
CA MET A 255 -8.02 7.31 -0.63
C MET A 255 -6.59 6.81 -0.93
N SER A 256 -5.63 7.11 -0.05
CA SER A 256 -4.26 6.57 -0.10
C SER A 256 -4.18 5.12 0.40
N THR A 257 -3.18 4.34 -0.06
CA THR A 257 -3.04 2.92 0.32
C THR A 257 -1.99 2.76 1.39
N VAL A 258 -2.41 2.31 2.58
CA VAL A 258 -1.50 1.91 3.66
C VAL A 258 -1.02 0.48 3.39
N PHE A 259 0.27 0.23 3.54
CA PHE A 259 0.83 -1.11 3.43
C PHE A 259 0.42 -1.95 4.64
N GLU A 260 0.01 -3.18 4.40
CA GLU A 260 -0.31 -4.17 5.44
C GLU A 260 0.97 -4.86 5.91
N CYS A 261 1.15 -5.00 7.22
CA CYS A 261 2.27 -5.75 7.80
C CYS A 261 2.25 -7.20 7.33
N LEU A 262 3.43 -7.73 6.95
CA LEU A 262 3.64 -9.12 6.55
C LEU A 262 4.13 -9.99 7.70
#